data_AF-A0A6L3X5N6-F1
#
_entry.id   AF-A0A6L3X5N6-F1
#
_cell.length_a   1.000
_cell.length_b   1.000
_cell.length_c   1.000
_cell.angle_alpha   90.00
_cell.angle_beta   90.00
_cell.angle_gamma   90.00
#
_symmetry.space_group_name_H-M   'P 1'
#
loop_
_entity.id
_entity.type
_entity.pdbx_description
1 polymer ?
#
loop_
_entity_poly.entity_id
_entity_poly.type
_entity_poly.pdbx_seq_one_letter_code
_entity_poly.pdbx_strand_id
1 'polypeptide(L)'
;RKGFQVQPENLQAERNSRSKSTGQAKARGEDIEPLRLEVNKLGEELDQAKAELDVLQAEIRDIALAIPNIPDDSVPVGKDENDNVEVKRWGTPREFDFEVRDHVTLGEMHAGLDFAAAVKLTGSRFVVMKGQIAHLHRALAQFMLDLHTGQHR
;
A
#
# COMPACT_ATOMS: atom_id res chain seq x y z
N ARG A 1 -22.29 4.78 4.26
CA ARG A 1 -22.26 3.42 3.64
C ARG A 1 -23.55 2.63 3.83
N LYS A 2 -23.99 2.27 5.05
CA LYS A 2 -25.18 1.41 5.25
C LYS A 2 -26.45 1.96 4.58
N GLY A 3 -26.70 3.27 4.64
CA GLY A 3 -27.81 3.91 3.92
C GLY A 3 -27.71 3.78 2.38
N PHE A 4 -26.51 4.00 1.82
CA PHE A 4 -26.21 3.82 0.40
C PHE A 4 -26.23 2.36 -0.08
N GLN A 5 -26.25 1.38 0.83
CA GLN A 5 -26.47 -0.04 0.48
C GLN A 5 -27.97 -0.37 0.47
N VAL A 6 -28.71 0.10 1.47
CA VAL A 6 -30.16 -0.17 1.60
C VAL A 6 -30.98 0.52 0.51
N GLN A 7 -30.58 1.70 0.05
CA GLN A 7 -31.32 2.46 -0.96
C GLN A 7 -31.34 1.75 -2.34
N PRO A 8 -30.21 1.30 -2.93
CA PRO A 8 -30.22 0.46 -4.13
C PRO A 8 -31.03 -0.82 -3.97
N GLU A 9 -30.98 -1.47 -2.80
CA GLU A 9 -31.76 -2.69 -2.53
C GLU A 9 -33.27 -2.42 -2.58
N ASN A 10 -33.72 -1.34 -1.95
CA ASN A 10 -35.12 -0.91 -1.98
C ASN A 10 -35.57 -0.51 -3.40
N LEU A 11 -34.77 0.28 -4.11
CA LEU A 11 -35.05 0.70 -5.50
C LEU A 11 -35.11 -0.51 -6.44
N GLN A 12 -34.21 -1.50 -6.26
CA GLN A 12 -34.23 -2.73 -7.03
C GLN A 12 -35.48 -3.57 -6.74
N ALA A 13 -35.90 -3.68 -5.46
CA ALA A 13 -37.11 -4.37 -5.07
C ALA A 13 -38.37 -3.69 -5.64
N GLU A 14 -38.45 -2.37 -5.56
CA GLU A 14 -39.54 -1.58 -6.10
C GLU A 14 -39.61 -1.68 -7.63
N ARG A 15 -38.47 -1.55 -8.32
CA ARG A 15 -38.36 -1.75 -9.77
C ARG A 15 -38.84 -3.13 -10.20
N ASN A 16 -38.47 -4.18 -9.47
CA ASN A 16 -38.89 -5.56 -9.78
C ASN A 16 -40.40 -5.74 -9.60
N SER A 17 -40.95 -5.18 -8.52
CA SER A 17 -42.39 -5.19 -8.24
C SER A 17 -43.18 -4.48 -9.34
N ARG A 18 -42.79 -3.24 -9.67
CA ARG A 18 -43.40 -2.43 -10.74
C ARG A 18 -43.28 -3.09 -12.11
N SER A 19 -42.12 -3.67 -12.43
CA SER A 19 -41.92 -4.42 -13.68
C SER A 19 -42.88 -5.61 -13.82
N LYS A 20 -43.14 -6.31 -12.72
CA LYS A 20 -44.13 -7.40 -12.67
C LYS A 20 -45.55 -6.87 -12.88
N SER A 21 -45.91 -5.76 -12.24
CA SER A 21 -47.20 -5.11 -12.43
C SER A 21 -47.41 -4.63 -13.88
N THR A 22 -46.38 -4.09 -14.54
CA THR A 22 -46.42 -3.71 -15.96
C THR A 22 -46.72 -4.91 -16.86
N GLY A 23 -46.09 -6.06 -16.61
CA GLY A 23 -46.37 -7.30 -17.34
C GLY A 23 -47.80 -7.80 -17.15
N GLN A 24 -48.34 -7.68 -15.94
CA GLN A 24 -49.73 -8.05 -15.66
C GLN A 24 -50.75 -7.09 -16.30
N ALA A 25 -50.51 -5.78 -16.24
CA ALA A 25 -51.34 -4.75 -16.89
C ALA A 25 -51.36 -4.93 -18.42
N LYS A 26 -50.18 -5.22 -19.02
CA LYS A 26 -50.06 -5.56 -20.45
C LYS A 26 -50.91 -6.78 -20.83
N ALA A 27 -50.92 -7.82 -19.99
CA ALA A 27 -51.72 -9.02 -20.22
C ALA A 27 -53.24 -8.77 -20.10
N ARG A 28 -53.65 -7.75 -19.33
CA ARG A 28 -55.05 -7.31 -19.20
C ARG A 28 -55.48 -6.28 -20.27
N GLY A 29 -54.56 -5.85 -21.14
CA GLY A 29 -54.84 -4.83 -22.16
C GLY A 29 -54.98 -3.40 -21.62
N GLU A 30 -54.46 -3.15 -20.41
CA GLU A 30 -54.44 -1.82 -19.78
C GLU A 30 -53.35 -0.93 -20.39
N ASP A 31 -53.45 0.39 -20.21
CA ASP A 31 -52.38 1.32 -20.56
C ASP A 31 -51.18 1.13 -19.61
N ILE A 32 -50.04 0.78 -20.20
CA ILE A 32 -48.80 0.47 -19.48
C ILE A 32 -47.82 1.64 -19.46
N GLU A 33 -48.09 2.71 -20.20
CA GLU A 33 -47.13 3.78 -20.38
C GLU A 33 -46.77 4.51 -19.07
N PRO A 34 -47.71 4.77 -18.14
CA PRO A 34 -47.38 5.31 -16.82
C PRO A 34 -46.47 4.39 -16.00
N LEU A 35 -46.75 3.09 -16.01
CA LEU A 35 -45.95 2.09 -15.28
C LEU A 35 -44.56 1.90 -15.90
N ARG A 36 -44.45 2.04 -17.23
CA ARG A 36 -43.17 1.96 -17.94
C ARG A 36 -42.27 3.15 -17.60
N LEU A 37 -42.83 4.36 -17.53
CA LEU A 37 -42.11 5.56 -17.11
C LEU A 37 -41.61 5.44 -15.66
N GLU A 38 -42.44 4.91 -14.75
CA GLU A 38 -42.05 4.69 -13.36
C GLU A 38 -40.89 3.68 -13.22
N VAL A 39 -40.95 2.55 -13.95
CA VAL A 39 -39.87 1.55 -13.97
C VAL A 39 -38.57 2.12 -14.53
N ASN A 40 -38.64 2.96 -15.57
CA ASN A 40 -37.46 3.61 -16.15
C ASN A 40 -36.83 4.59 -15.14
N LYS A 41 -37.65 5.41 -14.48
CA LYS A 41 -37.20 6.34 -13.45
C LYS A 41 -36.52 5.61 -12.27
N LEU A 42 -37.13 4.52 -11.80
CA LEU A 42 -36.52 3.66 -10.77
C LEU A 42 -35.20 3.02 -11.23
N GLY A 43 -35.05 2.78 -12.54
CA GLY A 43 -33.79 2.33 -13.16
C GLY A 43 -32.71 3.40 -13.07
N GLU A 44 -33.03 4.64 -13.45
CA GLU A 44 -32.10 5.77 -13.38
C GLU A 44 -31.67 6.09 -11.94
N GLU A 45 -32.62 6.13 -11.00
CA GLU A 45 -32.34 6.35 -9.57
C GLU A 45 -31.47 5.23 -8.98
N LEU A 46 -31.70 3.97 -9.41
CA LEU A 46 -30.90 2.83 -8.99
C LEU A 46 -29.47 2.90 -9.53
N ASP A 47 -29.29 3.26 -10.80
CA ASP A 47 -27.97 3.36 -11.42
C ASP A 47 -27.16 4.50 -10.79
N GLN A 48 -27.80 5.63 -10.48
CA GLN A 48 -27.19 6.71 -9.71
C GLN A 48 -26.79 6.25 -8.30
N ALA A 49 -27.69 5.59 -7.57
CA ALA A 49 -27.41 5.14 -6.20
C ALA A 49 -26.27 4.11 -6.14
N LYS A 50 -26.12 3.25 -7.17
CA LYS A 50 -24.98 2.34 -7.32
C LYS A 50 -23.67 3.09 -7.56
N ALA A 51 -23.69 4.05 -8.48
CA ALA A 51 -22.50 4.86 -8.76
C ALA A 51 -22.02 5.61 -7.51
N GLU A 52 -22.93 6.19 -6.73
CA GLU A 52 -22.61 6.85 -5.46
C GLU A 52 -22.05 5.87 -4.41
N LEU A 53 -22.60 4.64 -4.34
CA LEU A 53 -22.08 3.60 -3.47
C LEU A 53 -20.65 3.18 -3.87
N ASP A 54 -20.38 3.04 -5.16
CA ASP A 54 -19.06 2.64 -5.68
C ASP A 54 -18.00 3.71 -5.35
N VAL A 55 -18.33 5.00 -5.54
CA VAL A 55 -17.47 6.12 -5.13
C VAL A 55 -17.19 6.06 -3.62
N LEU A 56 -18.23 5.92 -2.80
CA LEU A 56 -18.08 5.85 -1.35
C LEU A 56 -17.27 4.63 -0.90
N GLN A 57 -17.39 3.49 -1.59
CA GLN A 57 -16.60 2.30 -1.30
C GLN A 57 -15.13 2.50 -1.68
N ALA A 58 -14.85 3.18 -2.79
CA ALA A 58 -13.50 3.55 -3.17
C ALA A 58 -12.87 4.47 -2.11
N GLU A 59 -13.58 5.50 -1.66
CA GLU A 59 -13.10 6.39 -0.59
C GLU A 59 -12.81 5.64 0.72
N ILE A 60 -13.71 4.73 1.13
CA ILE A 60 -13.49 3.90 2.32
C ILE A 60 -12.25 3.02 2.15
N ARG A 61 -12.06 2.44 0.96
CA ARG A 61 -10.91 1.60 0.65
C ARG A 61 -9.61 2.42 0.70
N ASP A 62 -9.61 3.61 0.13
CA ASP A 62 -8.43 4.48 0.10
C ASP A 62 -8.04 4.92 1.52
N ILE A 63 -9.02 5.25 2.36
CA ILE A 63 -8.79 5.51 3.79
C ILE A 63 -8.23 4.26 4.47
N ALA A 64 -8.83 3.09 4.25
CA ALA A 64 -8.39 1.85 4.88
C ALA A 64 -6.95 1.46 4.51
N LEU A 65 -6.53 1.71 3.26
CA LEU A 65 -5.17 1.45 2.78
C LEU A 65 -4.13 2.41 3.39
N ALA A 66 -4.54 3.58 3.87
CA ALA A 66 -3.68 4.55 4.51
C ALA A 66 -3.48 4.30 6.02
N ILE A 67 -4.28 3.43 6.63
CA ILE A 67 -4.16 3.12 8.07
C ILE A 67 -2.94 2.21 8.27
N PRO A 68 -1.95 2.61 9.10
CA PRO A 68 -0.81 1.76 9.41
C PRO A 68 -1.24 0.52 10.21
N ASN A 69 -0.37 -0.49 10.24
CA ASN A 69 -0.66 -1.70 11.00
C ASN A 69 -0.79 -1.41 12.51
N ILE A 70 -1.62 -2.19 13.20
CA ILE A 70 -1.77 -2.09 14.65
C ILE A 70 -0.53 -2.74 15.29
N PRO A 71 0.20 -2.03 16.18
CA PRO A 71 1.31 -2.63 16.91
C PRO A 71 0.85 -3.81 17.77
N ASP A 72 1.72 -4.81 17.95
CA ASP A 72 1.48 -5.92 18.87
C ASP A 72 1.52 -5.44 20.33
N ASP A 73 0.79 -6.10 21.22
CA ASP A 73 0.70 -5.75 22.65
C ASP A 73 2.08 -5.76 23.37
N SER A 74 3.05 -6.51 22.83
CA SER A 74 4.43 -6.55 23.35
C SER A 74 5.30 -5.36 22.95
N VAL A 75 4.86 -4.53 21.98
CA VAL A 75 5.63 -3.37 21.52
C VAL A 75 5.53 -2.25 22.56
N PRO A 76 6.65 -1.72 23.08
CA PRO A 76 6.62 -0.64 24.05
C PRO A 76 6.02 0.64 23.44
N VAL A 77 5.18 1.32 24.21
CA VAL A 77 4.61 2.61 23.82
C VAL A 77 5.72 3.66 23.84
N GLY A 78 5.90 4.37 22.72
CA GLY A 78 6.86 5.44 22.56
C GLY A 78 6.40 6.47 21.53
N LYS A 79 6.91 7.69 21.62
CA LYS A 79 6.59 8.80 20.71
C LYS A 79 7.54 8.85 19.53
N ASP A 80 8.81 8.62 19.77
CA ASP A 80 9.88 8.74 18.79
C ASP A 80 11.04 7.77 19.10
N GLU A 81 12.13 7.86 18.33
CA GLU A 81 13.25 6.94 18.44
C GLU A 81 13.98 6.96 19.79
N ASN A 82 13.78 8.00 20.62
CA ASN A 82 14.41 8.09 21.94
C ASN A 82 13.75 7.18 22.98
N ASP A 83 12.53 6.71 22.71
CA ASP A 83 11.80 5.78 23.58
C ASP A 83 12.09 4.30 23.22
N ASN A 84 12.95 4.05 22.22
CA ASN A 84 13.35 2.70 21.85
C ASN A 84 14.14 2.02 22.98
N VAL A 85 13.78 0.78 23.29
CA VAL A 85 14.43 0.00 24.36
C VAL A 85 15.48 -0.93 23.77
N GLU A 86 16.73 -0.81 24.22
CA GLU A 86 17.80 -1.75 23.86
C GLU A 86 17.55 -3.12 24.50
N VAL A 87 17.28 -4.14 23.67
CA VAL A 87 17.02 -5.51 24.14
C VAL A 87 18.31 -6.27 24.43
N LYS A 88 19.31 -6.12 23.56
CA LYS A 88 20.58 -6.86 23.66
C LYS A 88 21.70 -6.14 22.91
N ARG A 89 22.91 -6.24 23.48
CA ARG A 89 24.18 -5.90 22.82
C ARG A 89 25.03 -7.16 22.60
N TRP A 90 25.78 -7.20 21.50
CA TRP A 90 26.77 -8.25 21.26
C TRP A 90 28.09 -7.64 20.75
N GLY A 91 29.21 -8.08 21.33
CA GLY A 91 30.53 -7.50 21.10
C GLY A 91 30.78 -6.22 21.89
N THR A 92 31.93 -5.60 21.63
CA THR A 92 32.35 -4.33 22.23
C THR A 92 32.81 -3.40 21.11
N PRO A 93 32.33 -2.14 21.06
CA PRO A 93 32.81 -1.16 20.10
C PRO A 93 34.34 -1.06 20.16
N ARG A 94 35.00 -1.13 18.99
CA ARG A 94 36.46 -1.10 18.91
C ARG A 94 37.00 0.24 19.39
N GLU A 95 38.00 0.20 20.25
CA GLU A 95 38.83 1.36 20.59
C GLU A 95 39.92 1.56 19.53
N PHE A 96 40.18 2.82 19.19
CA PHE A 96 41.18 3.21 18.20
C PHE A 96 42.20 4.14 18.84
N ASP A 97 43.46 3.94 18.51
CA ASP A 97 44.61 4.77 18.89
C ASP A 97 44.94 5.83 17.82
N PHE A 98 44.04 6.02 16.87
CA PHE A 98 44.15 6.99 15.77
C PHE A 98 42.79 7.66 15.46
N GLU A 99 42.83 8.76 14.71
CA GLU A 99 41.62 9.44 14.24
C GLU A 99 40.83 8.58 13.24
N VAL A 100 39.63 8.17 13.65
CA VAL A 100 38.76 7.31 12.85
C VAL A 100 38.20 8.08 11.66
N ARG A 101 38.41 7.56 10.45
CA ARG A 101 37.82 8.07 9.21
C ARG A 101 36.51 7.38 8.92
N ASP A 102 35.57 8.11 8.35
CA ASP A 102 34.29 7.55 7.92
C ASP A 102 34.42 6.69 6.65
N HIS A 103 33.35 5.99 6.31
CA HIS A 103 33.32 5.09 5.16
C HIS A 103 33.46 5.84 3.82
N VAL A 104 33.05 7.11 3.73
CA VAL A 104 33.20 7.93 2.53
C VAL A 104 34.67 8.20 2.27
N THR A 105 35.37 8.74 3.27
CA THR A 105 36.80 9.05 3.19
C THR A 105 37.61 7.81 2.87
N LEU A 106 37.35 6.69 3.57
CA LEU A 106 38.01 5.41 3.30
C LEU A 106 37.73 4.91 1.87
N GLY A 107 36.48 5.03 1.42
CA GLY A 107 36.08 4.64 0.07
C GLY A 107 36.78 5.46 -1.01
N GLU A 108 36.92 6.77 -0.82
CA GLU A 108 37.63 7.67 -1.72
C GLU A 108 39.14 7.41 -1.74
N MET A 109 39.76 7.20 -0.57
CA MET A 109 41.19 6.88 -0.44
C MET A 109 41.58 5.62 -1.24
N HIS A 110 40.66 4.66 -1.38
CA HIS A 110 40.86 3.43 -2.14
C HIS A 110 40.32 3.49 -3.58
N ALA A 111 39.88 4.66 -4.05
CA ALA A 111 39.17 4.83 -5.32
C ALA A 111 38.01 3.83 -5.51
N GLY A 112 37.41 3.41 -4.39
CA GLY A 112 36.44 2.32 -4.30
C GLY A 112 35.00 2.81 -4.19
N LEU A 113 34.77 4.02 -3.68
CA LEU A 113 33.47 4.70 -3.69
C LEU A 113 33.59 6.02 -4.46
N ASP A 114 32.83 6.16 -5.54
CA ASP A 114 32.84 7.34 -6.41
C ASP A 114 31.43 7.94 -6.49
N PHE A 115 31.17 8.90 -5.61
CA PHE A 115 29.90 9.63 -5.55
C PHE A 115 29.78 10.66 -6.67
N ALA A 116 30.88 11.30 -7.07
CA ALA A 116 30.89 12.30 -8.13
C ALA A 116 30.50 11.67 -9.49
N ALA A 117 31.05 10.50 -9.81
CA ALA A 117 30.65 9.75 -11.01
C ALA A 117 29.17 9.34 -10.94
N ALA A 118 28.68 8.90 -9.79
CA ALA A 118 27.26 8.57 -9.62
C ALA A 118 26.34 9.78 -9.81
N VAL A 119 26.71 10.95 -9.30
CA VAL A 119 25.95 12.20 -9.54
C VAL A 119 25.93 12.55 -11.03
N LYS A 120 27.08 12.41 -11.71
CA LYS A 120 27.18 12.64 -13.16
C LYS A 120 26.31 11.66 -13.97
N LEU A 121 26.22 10.41 -13.54
CA LEU A 121 25.47 9.37 -14.24
C LEU A 121 23.97 9.39 -13.94
N THR A 122 23.57 9.77 -12.73
CA THR A 122 22.19 9.62 -12.25
C THR A 122 21.72 10.79 -11.41
N GLY A 123 22.46 11.15 -10.35
CA GLY A 123 22.09 12.25 -9.44
C GLY A 123 22.50 11.98 -7.99
N SER A 124 22.01 12.80 -7.05
CA SER A 124 22.30 12.65 -5.62
C SER A 124 21.80 11.31 -5.06
N ARG A 125 22.44 10.81 -4.00
CA ARG A 125 22.13 9.53 -3.31
C ARG A 125 22.42 8.26 -4.12
N PHE A 126 23.23 8.36 -5.17
CA PHE A 126 23.81 7.22 -5.87
C PHE A 126 25.33 7.12 -5.58
N VAL A 127 25.90 5.93 -5.77
CA VAL A 127 27.35 5.69 -5.64
C VAL A 127 27.81 4.70 -6.70
N VAL A 128 28.98 4.95 -7.30
CA VAL A 128 29.67 3.95 -8.12
C VAL A 128 30.72 3.25 -7.27
N MET A 129 30.56 1.95 -7.05
CA MET A 129 31.57 1.15 -6.35
C MET A 129 32.57 0.55 -7.34
N LYS A 130 33.86 0.52 -6.98
CA LYS A 130 34.95 0.03 -7.85
C LYS A 130 35.89 -0.92 -7.11
N GLY A 131 36.62 -1.72 -7.89
CA GLY A 131 37.74 -2.54 -7.42
C GLY A 131 37.38 -3.45 -6.24
N GLN A 132 38.25 -3.45 -5.23
CA GLN A 132 38.11 -4.32 -4.06
C GLN A 132 36.87 -3.98 -3.21
N ILE A 133 36.46 -2.71 -3.13
CA ILE A 133 35.25 -2.31 -2.40
C ILE A 133 33.99 -2.87 -3.09
N ALA A 134 33.92 -2.80 -4.41
CA ALA A 134 32.84 -3.44 -5.17
C ALA A 134 32.83 -4.97 -5.00
N HIS A 135 34.02 -5.59 -5.01
CA HIS A 135 34.15 -7.02 -4.76
C HIS A 135 33.67 -7.39 -3.35
N LEU A 136 34.04 -6.62 -2.33
CA LEU A 136 33.62 -6.83 -0.95
C LEU A 136 32.10 -6.70 -0.79
N HIS A 137 31.48 -5.68 -1.39
CA HIS A 137 30.02 -5.52 -1.39
C HIS A 137 29.33 -6.77 -1.98
N ARG A 138 29.84 -7.28 -3.11
CA ARG A 138 29.33 -8.53 -3.70
C ARG A 138 29.54 -9.73 -2.78
N ALA A 139 30.71 -9.87 -2.16
CA ALA A 139 31.03 -10.97 -1.26
C ALA A 139 30.10 -11.01 -0.03
N LEU A 140 29.77 -9.85 0.54
CA LEU A 140 28.81 -9.76 1.66
C LEU A 140 27.42 -10.28 1.26
N ALA A 141 26.90 -9.85 0.10
CA ALA A 141 25.60 -10.31 -0.37
C ALA A 141 25.58 -11.84 -0.61
N GLN A 142 26.64 -12.41 -1.19
CA GLN A 142 26.74 -13.86 -1.38
C GLN A 142 26.82 -14.60 -0.04
N PHE A 143 27.66 -14.14 0.88
CA PHE A 143 27.76 -14.72 2.22
C PHE A 143 26.41 -14.75 2.95
N MET A 144 25.64 -13.66 2.91
CA MET A 144 24.31 -13.60 3.52
C MET A 144 23.36 -14.64 2.89
N LEU A 145 23.34 -14.76 1.56
CA LEU A 145 22.51 -15.74 0.87
C LEU A 145 22.89 -17.18 1.23
N ASP A 146 24.18 -17.52 1.19
CA ASP A 146 24.67 -18.86 1.48
C ASP A 146 24.41 -19.25 2.94
N LEU A 147 24.61 -18.32 3.87
CA LEU A 147 24.34 -18.53 5.29
C LEU A 147 22.86 -18.87 5.53
N HIS A 148 21.95 -18.03 5.02
CA HIS A 148 20.52 -18.20 5.25
C HIS A 148 19.93 -19.40 4.50
N THR A 149 20.43 -19.74 3.32
CA THR A 149 19.89 -20.86 2.53
C THR A 149 20.53 -22.21 2.85
N GLY A 150 21.77 -22.22 3.34
CA GLY A 150 22.54 -23.42 3.64
C GLY A 150 22.56 -23.83 5.11
N GLN A 151 22.63 -22.87 6.04
CA GLN A 151 22.86 -23.17 7.47
C GLN A 151 21.65 -22.91 8.36
N HIS A 152 20.80 -21.93 8.04
CA HIS A 152 19.63 -21.54 8.86
C HIS A 152 18.30 -21.91 8.18
N ARG A 153 18.17 -23.15 7.67
CA ARG A 153 16.90 -23.67 7.15
C ARG A 153 15.92 -24.03 8.27
#